data_AF-A0A2V9RVI0-F1
#
_entry.id   AF-A0A2V9RVI0-F1
#
_cell.length_a   1.000
_cell.length_b   1.000
_cell.length_c   1.000
_cell.angle_alpha   90.00
_cell.angle_beta   90.00
_cell.angle_gamma   90.00
#
_symmetry.space_group_name_H-M   'P 1'
#
loop_
_entity.id
_entity.type
_entity.pdbx_description
1 polymer ?
#
loop_
_entity_poly.entity_id
_entity_poly.type
_entity_poly.pdbx_seq_one_letter_code
_entity_poly.pdbx_strand_id
1 'polypeptide(L)'
;MFKRLFGRRNDETDLHMPEVDELPNIEELFEKARKAAAGEGEQAPEQPGQHVIVVTPGRMLMFQPCPPPGSMPSSQVASIQQMISPKVKRNVAAIAYTELSALTSGISKAVPFFGFLLGFAYIGHAVWVFEGHPSALTAGCRGADVLIVDGGMVPHLQKDWMAIASSVMRTPEIYVHDRATYSLRKVS
;
A
#
# COMPACT_ATOMS: atom_id res chain seq x y z
N MET A 1 -6.87 35.48 9.84
CA MET A 1 -5.74 35.89 8.98
C MET A 1 -4.69 34.78 8.93
N PHE A 2 -4.97 33.69 8.22
CA PHE A 2 -4.00 32.60 7.99
C PHE A 2 -4.14 32.11 6.54
N LYS A 3 -3.65 32.94 5.61
CA LYS A 3 -3.34 32.56 4.23
C LYS A 3 -1.83 32.74 4.10
N ARG A 4 -1.10 31.62 3.96
CA ARG A 4 0.29 31.44 3.48
C ARG A 4 0.98 30.40 4.34
N LEU A 5 1.15 29.19 3.80
CA LEU A 5 2.28 28.29 4.09
C LEU A 5 2.33 27.06 3.17
N PHE A 6 1.31 26.80 2.35
CA PHE A 6 1.43 25.80 1.28
C PHE A 6 1.97 26.44 0.00
N GLY A 7 3.28 26.63 -0.04
CA GLY A 7 3.98 26.74 -1.31
C GLY A 7 3.81 25.43 -2.07
N ARG A 8 3.35 25.51 -3.34
CA ARG A 8 3.47 24.42 -4.31
C ARG A 8 4.94 23.96 -4.32
N ARG A 9 5.24 22.80 -3.75
CA ARG A 9 6.47 22.07 -4.08
C ARG A 9 6.11 21.08 -5.17
N ASN A 10 6.62 21.33 -6.37
CA ASN A 10 6.85 20.26 -7.35
C ASN A 10 8.02 19.43 -6.82
N ASP A 11 7.78 18.59 -5.81
CA ASP A 11 8.60 17.39 -5.60
C ASP A 11 7.93 16.29 -6.46
N GLU A 12 7.92 16.48 -7.78
CA GLU A 12 7.57 15.38 -8.69
C GLU A 12 8.74 14.40 -8.62
N THR A 13 8.58 13.37 -7.77
CA THR A 13 9.26 12.10 -8.03
C THR A 13 8.95 11.76 -9.49
N ASP A 14 9.97 11.54 -10.32
CA ASP A 14 9.79 11.19 -11.72
C ASP A 14 9.13 9.81 -11.78
N LEU A 15 7.80 9.79 -11.72
CA LEU A 15 7.03 8.56 -11.62
C LEU A 15 7.15 7.82 -12.94
N HIS A 16 7.48 6.55 -12.81
CA HIS A 16 7.49 5.60 -13.90
C HIS A 16 7.21 4.23 -13.32
N MET A 17 6.95 3.25 -14.20
CA MET A 17 6.97 1.87 -13.79
C MET A 17 8.45 1.46 -13.61
N PRO A 18 8.90 1.08 -12.40
CA PRO A 18 10.29 0.73 -12.19
C PRO A 18 10.66 -0.57 -12.93
N GLU A 19 11.94 -0.70 -13.25
CA GLU A 19 12.53 -1.99 -13.62
C GLU A 19 12.42 -2.95 -12.44
N VAL A 20 12.02 -4.19 -12.72
CA VAL A 20 11.77 -5.20 -11.69
C VAL A 20 12.63 -6.43 -11.90
N ASP A 21 12.98 -7.10 -10.81
CA ASP A 21 13.50 -8.46 -10.90
C ASP A 21 12.33 -9.40 -11.21
N GLU A 22 12.43 -10.13 -12.32
CA GLU A 22 11.51 -11.20 -12.66
C GLU A 22 11.90 -12.46 -11.88
N LEU A 23 11.03 -12.85 -10.95
CA LEU A 23 11.21 -14.08 -10.18
C LEU A 23 10.26 -15.17 -10.68
N PRO A 24 10.75 -16.40 -10.92
CA PRO A 24 9.90 -17.51 -11.31
C PRO A 24 8.86 -17.87 -10.24
N ASN A 25 9.11 -17.52 -8.97
CA ASN A 25 8.24 -17.82 -7.83
C ASN A 25 7.59 -16.57 -7.20
N ILE A 26 7.20 -15.59 -8.02
CA ILE A 26 6.59 -14.34 -7.55
C ILE A 26 5.35 -14.56 -6.66
N GLU A 27 4.56 -15.61 -6.90
CA GLU A 27 3.40 -15.97 -6.07
C GLU A 27 3.82 -16.36 -4.64
N GLU A 28 4.95 -17.07 -4.46
CA GLU A 28 5.46 -17.42 -3.14
C GLU A 28 5.95 -16.18 -2.37
N LEU A 29 6.56 -15.21 -3.07
CA LEU A 29 6.98 -13.95 -2.47
C LEU A 29 5.78 -13.18 -1.92
N PHE A 30 4.73 -13.02 -2.72
CA PHE A 30 3.54 -12.30 -2.28
C PHE A 30 2.75 -13.07 -1.22
N GLU A 31 2.80 -14.40 -1.21
CA GLU A 31 2.25 -15.19 -0.12
C GLU A 31 2.99 -14.92 1.20
N LYS A 32 4.32 -14.83 1.16
CA LYS A 32 5.13 -14.42 2.33
C LYS A 32 4.78 -13.00 2.77
N ALA A 33 4.62 -12.06 1.83
CA ALA A 33 4.24 -10.68 2.15
C ALA A 33 2.87 -10.60 2.83
N ARG A 34 1.88 -11.35 2.34
CA ARG A 34 0.54 -11.44 2.94
C ARG A 34 0.56 -12.01 4.36
N LYS A 35 1.27 -13.12 4.55
CA LYS A 35 1.44 -13.74 5.88
C LYS A 35 2.09 -12.76 6.86
N ALA A 36 3.20 -12.16 6.45
CA ALA A 36 3.89 -11.15 7.26
C ALA A 36 2.98 -9.96 7.62
N ALA A 37 2.20 -9.47 6.66
CA ALA A 37 1.23 -8.39 6.89
C ALA A 37 0.10 -8.79 7.85
N ALA A 38 -0.29 -10.06 7.88
CA ALA A 38 -1.24 -10.63 8.83
C ALA A 38 -0.63 -10.90 10.22
N GLY A 39 0.68 -10.67 10.41
CA GLY A 39 1.40 -11.02 11.64
C GLY A 39 1.74 -12.51 11.74
N GLU A 40 1.72 -13.23 10.62
CA GLU A 40 2.06 -14.65 10.49
C GLU A 40 3.45 -14.82 9.82
N GLY A 41 4.16 -15.91 10.13
CA GLY A 41 5.42 -16.27 9.46
C GLY A 41 6.58 -16.57 10.42
N GLU A 42 7.68 -17.08 9.87
CA GLU A 42 8.85 -17.54 10.63
C GLU A 42 9.82 -16.41 11.00
N GLN A 43 9.86 -15.34 10.20
CA GLN A 43 10.62 -14.15 10.54
C GLN A 43 9.83 -13.33 11.56
N ALA A 44 10.23 -13.45 12.84
CA ALA A 44 9.82 -12.49 13.84
C ALA A 44 10.31 -11.10 13.38
N PRO A 45 9.41 -10.13 13.14
CA PRO A 45 9.86 -8.77 12.88
C PRO A 45 10.71 -8.28 14.06
N GLU A 46 11.74 -7.47 13.78
CA GLU A 46 12.62 -6.91 14.83
C GLU A 46 11.82 -6.17 15.92
N GLN A 47 10.67 -5.63 15.53
CA GLN A 47 9.72 -5.00 16.43
C GLN A 47 8.43 -5.83 16.49
N PRO A 48 7.93 -6.18 17.68
CA PRO A 48 6.66 -6.87 17.82
C PRO A 48 5.52 -5.94 17.40
N GLY A 49 4.54 -6.46 16.66
CA GLY A 49 3.35 -5.71 16.28
C GLY A 49 2.98 -5.87 14.81
N GLN A 50 1.99 -5.08 14.39
CA GLN A 50 1.55 -5.08 12.99
C GLN A 50 2.48 -4.24 12.12
N HIS A 51 2.60 -4.62 10.86
CA HIS A 51 3.46 -3.97 9.90
C HIS A 51 2.69 -3.70 8.61
N VAL A 52 3.05 -2.62 7.93
CA VAL A 52 2.79 -2.50 6.50
C VAL A 52 3.99 -3.12 5.78
N ILE A 53 3.73 -4.11 4.93
CA ILE A 53 4.79 -4.78 4.17
C ILE A 53 4.97 -4.08 2.82
N VAL A 54 6.17 -3.65 2.48
CA VAL A 54 6.46 -3.05 1.17
C VAL A 54 7.31 -4.04 0.38
N VAL A 55 6.81 -4.45 -0.78
CA VAL A 55 7.54 -5.24 -1.77
C VAL A 55 8.22 -4.26 -2.73
N THR A 56 9.55 -4.27 -2.74
CA THR A 56 10.32 -3.43 -3.67
C THR A 56 10.38 -4.06 -5.06
N PRO A 57 10.76 -3.31 -6.11
CA PRO A 57 10.97 -3.84 -7.45
C PRO A 57 12.02 -4.96 -7.51
N GLY A 58 13.08 -4.84 -6.68
CA GLY A 58 14.08 -5.89 -6.44
C GLY A 58 13.62 -6.99 -5.48
N ARG A 59 12.31 -7.09 -5.22
CA ARG A 59 11.64 -8.21 -4.52
C ARG A 59 12.05 -8.40 -3.05
N MET A 60 12.59 -7.35 -2.45
CA MET A 60 12.82 -7.29 -1.01
C MET A 60 11.52 -6.98 -0.28
N LEU A 61 11.29 -7.64 0.87
CA LEU A 61 10.21 -7.31 1.78
C LEU A 61 10.74 -6.33 2.85
N MET A 62 10.26 -5.10 2.82
CA MET A 62 10.51 -4.11 3.87
C MET A 62 9.37 -4.08 4.87
N PHE A 63 9.69 -4.08 6.15
CA PHE A 63 8.73 -4.08 7.25
C PHE A 63 8.63 -2.68 7.82
N GLN A 64 7.46 -2.05 7.65
CA GLN A 64 7.20 -0.73 8.21
C GLN A 64 6.37 -0.89 9.49
N PRO A 65 6.95 -0.65 10.68
CA PRO A 65 6.27 -0.93 11.94
C PRO A 65 5.09 0.01 12.15
N CYS A 66 3.99 -0.54 12.65
CA CYS A 66 2.88 0.28 13.14
C CYS A 66 3.23 0.94 14.47
N PRO A 67 2.64 2.12 14.76
CA PRO A 67 2.71 2.70 16.09
C PRO A 67 2.18 1.72 17.15
N PRO A 68 2.68 1.77 18.39
CA PRO A 68 2.22 0.90 19.47
C PRO A 68 0.70 0.98 19.69
N PRO A 69 0.02 -0.13 20.07
CA PRO A 69 -1.38 -0.08 20.44
C PRO A 69 -1.68 1.00 21.49
N GLY A 70 -2.76 1.75 21.31
CA GLY A 70 -3.13 2.90 22.15
C GLY A 70 -2.38 4.21 21.89
N SER A 71 -1.31 4.23 21.08
CA SER A 71 -0.53 5.45 20.80
C SER A 71 -1.16 6.40 19.77
N MET A 72 -2.04 5.91 18.90
CA MET A 72 -2.69 6.75 17.89
C MET A 72 -3.90 7.48 18.51
N PRO A 73 -4.07 8.79 18.27
CA PRO A 73 -5.21 9.54 18.79
C PRO A 73 -6.55 8.90 18.41
N SER A 74 -7.48 8.81 19.35
CA SER A 74 -8.78 8.15 19.15
C SER A 74 -9.60 8.74 17.99
N SER A 75 -9.48 10.05 17.73
CA SER A 75 -10.11 10.71 16.58
C SER A 75 -9.54 10.26 15.24
N GLN A 76 -8.23 10.00 15.16
CA GLN A 76 -7.59 9.45 13.96
C GLN A 76 -8.03 8.00 13.76
N VAL A 77 -8.02 7.19 14.82
CA VAL A 77 -8.49 5.80 14.78
C VAL A 77 -9.94 5.74 14.30
N ALA A 78 -10.83 6.57 14.85
CA ALA A 78 -12.23 6.62 14.45
C ALA A 78 -12.40 7.01 12.97
N SER A 79 -11.59 7.95 12.46
CA SER A 79 -11.62 8.35 11.05
C SER A 79 -11.22 7.19 10.13
N ILE A 80 -10.18 6.44 10.48
CA ILE A 80 -9.75 5.25 9.71
C ILE A 80 -10.82 4.14 9.73
N GLN A 81 -11.45 3.90 10.89
CA GLN A 81 -12.51 2.90 11.04
C GLN A 81 -13.77 3.20 10.21
N GLN A 82 -14.00 4.48 9.88
CA GLN A 82 -15.08 4.89 8.97
C GLN A 82 -14.75 4.58 7.50
N MET A 83 -13.47 4.58 7.13
CA MET A 83 -13.03 4.25 5.77
C MET A 83 -13.10 2.75 5.52
N ILE A 84 -12.56 1.94 6.43
CA ILE A 84 -12.64 0.47 6.38
C ILE A 84 -12.98 -0.04 7.78
N SER A 85 -14.06 -0.82 7.87
CA SER A 85 -14.54 -1.31 9.16
C SER A 85 -13.54 -2.31 9.78
N PRO A 86 -13.15 -2.13 11.05
CA PRO A 86 -12.25 -3.07 11.74
C PRO A 86 -12.93 -4.38 12.16
N LYS A 87 -14.27 -4.48 12.01
CA LYS A 87 -15.09 -5.63 12.43
C LYS A 87 -14.75 -6.90 11.67
N VAL A 88 -14.39 -6.75 10.40
CA VAL A 88 -13.94 -7.84 9.54
C VAL A 88 -12.52 -7.52 9.14
N LYS A 89 -11.56 -8.38 9.50
CA LYS A 89 -10.18 -8.22 9.05
C LYS A 89 -10.13 -8.41 7.54
N ARG A 90 -9.43 -7.50 6.88
CA ARG A 90 -9.39 -7.37 5.43
C ARG A 90 -7.94 -7.39 4.99
N ASN A 91 -7.76 -7.91 3.79
CA ASN A 91 -6.50 -7.88 3.07
C ASN A 91 -6.49 -6.62 2.19
N VAL A 92 -5.54 -5.71 2.45
CA VAL A 92 -5.41 -4.44 1.76
C VAL A 92 -4.11 -4.45 0.95
N ALA A 93 -4.24 -4.55 -0.36
CA ALA A 93 -3.13 -4.33 -1.27
C ALA A 93 -3.06 -2.85 -1.67
N ALA A 94 -1.85 -2.35 -1.91
CA ALA A 94 -1.65 -1.03 -2.47
C ALA A 94 -0.66 -1.04 -3.63
N ILE A 95 -0.96 -0.27 -4.67
CA ILE A 95 -0.05 0.02 -5.78
C ILE A 95 0.48 1.43 -5.59
N ALA A 96 1.78 1.57 -5.44
CA ALA A 96 2.46 2.86 -5.30
C ALA A 96 3.89 2.77 -5.81
N TYR A 97 4.62 3.88 -5.84
CA TYR A 97 6.01 3.86 -6.24
C TYR A 97 6.87 3.26 -5.11
N THR A 98 7.49 2.09 -5.34
CA THR A 98 8.24 1.33 -4.32
C THR A 98 9.73 1.19 -4.60
N GLU A 99 10.30 2.03 -5.48
CA GLU A 99 11.75 2.07 -5.64
C GLU A 99 12.47 2.34 -4.32
N LEU A 100 13.54 1.59 -4.07
CA LEU A 100 14.24 1.61 -2.79
C LEU A 100 14.84 3.00 -2.49
N SER A 101 15.37 3.69 -3.48
CA SER A 101 15.91 5.06 -3.36
C SER A 101 14.83 6.05 -2.89
N ALA A 102 13.64 5.98 -3.47
CA ALA A 102 12.51 6.83 -3.09
C ALA A 102 12.00 6.47 -1.68
N LEU A 103 11.83 5.18 -1.38
CA LEU A 103 11.40 4.71 -0.05
C LEU A 103 12.35 5.15 1.06
N THR A 104 13.66 5.00 0.86
CA THR A 104 14.68 5.38 1.84
C THR A 104 14.84 6.89 2.01
N SER A 105 14.55 7.69 0.97
CA SER A 105 14.53 9.15 1.06
C SER A 105 13.34 9.71 1.85
N GLY A 106 12.29 8.90 2.03
CA GLY A 106 11.08 9.24 2.76
C GLY A 106 9.85 8.54 2.17
N ILE A 107 9.33 7.55 2.89
CA ILE A 107 8.22 6.72 2.41
C ILE A 107 6.96 7.51 2.04
N SER A 108 6.69 8.64 2.71
CA SER A 108 5.55 9.51 2.39
C SER A 108 5.69 10.27 1.07
N LYS A 109 6.89 10.35 0.49
CA LYS A 109 7.10 10.89 -0.85
C LYS A 109 6.79 9.84 -1.92
N ALA A 110 7.28 8.62 -1.69
CA ALA A 110 7.08 7.49 -2.60
C ALA A 110 5.64 6.95 -2.56
N VAL A 111 5.03 6.94 -1.37
CA VAL A 111 3.66 6.49 -1.10
C VAL A 111 2.92 7.61 -0.33
N PRO A 112 2.33 8.59 -1.02
CA PRO A 112 1.70 9.75 -0.37
C PRO A 112 0.59 9.40 0.63
N PHE A 113 -0.12 8.31 0.40
CA PHE A 113 -1.21 7.82 1.25
C PHE A 113 -0.75 6.78 2.29
N PHE A 114 0.56 6.68 2.57
CA PHE A 114 1.09 5.72 3.53
C PHE A 114 0.45 5.85 4.92
N GLY A 115 0.02 7.05 5.32
CA GLY A 115 -0.71 7.28 6.56
C GLY A 115 -2.03 6.48 6.65
N PHE A 116 -2.77 6.33 5.54
CA PHE A 116 -3.96 5.47 5.52
C PHE A 116 -3.60 4.01 5.68
N LEU A 117 -2.55 3.55 4.97
CA LEU A 117 -2.06 2.17 5.05
C LEU A 117 -1.63 1.81 6.47
N LEU A 118 -0.88 2.70 7.12
CA LEU A 118 -0.47 2.57 8.51
C LEU A 118 -1.69 2.54 9.44
N GLY A 119 -2.69 3.39 9.19
CA GLY A 119 -3.94 3.38 9.93
C GLY A 119 -4.71 2.05 9.79
N PHE A 120 -4.79 1.49 8.57
CA PHE A 120 -5.47 0.23 8.33
C PHE A 120 -4.77 -0.94 9.02
N ALA A 121 -3.45 -1.00 8.94
CA ALA A 121 -2.67 -1.96 9.72
C ALA A 121 -2.87 -1.72 11.22
N TYR A 122 -2.83 -0.48 11.70
CA TYR A 122 -3.07 -0.18 13.11
C TYR A 122 -4.40 -0.73 13.66
N ILE A 123 -5.47 -0.73 12.84
CA ILE A 123 -6.79 -1.28 13.23
C ILE A 123 -6.96 -2.79 12.94
N GLY A 124 -5.92 -3.49 12.49
CA GLY A 124 -5.89 -4.94 12.36
C GLY A 124 -6.03 -5.50 10.95
N HIS A 125 -5.94 -4.69 9.90
CA HIS A 125 -5.94 -5.18 8.53
C HIS A 125 -4.54 -5.66 8.13
N ALA A 126 -4.46 -6.69 7.28
CA ALA A 126 -3.19 -7.07 6.67
C ALA A 126 -2.93 -6.13 5.48
N VAL A 127 -1.83 -5.38 5.51
CA VAL A 127 -1.54 -4.36 4.50
C VAL A 127 -0.20 -4.61 3.83
N TRP A 128 -0.20 -4.67 2.50
CA TRP A 128 1.03 -4.72 1.70
C TRP A 128 1.00 -3.77 0.50
N VAL A 129 2.18 -3.35 0.05
CA VAL A 129 2.39 -2.37 -1.02
C VAL A 129 3.35 -2.94 -2.06
N PHE A 130 3.11 -2.69 -3.33
CA PHE A 130 4.00 -3.04 -4.44
C PHE A 130 3.86 -2.05 -5.60
N GLU A 131 4.65 -2.21 -6.65
CA GLU A 131 4.79 -1.27 -7.76
C GLU A 131 3.69 -1.35 -8.82
N GLY A 132 2.95 -2.46 -8.89
CA GLY A 132 1.90 -2.67 -9.89
C GLY A 132 2.41 -3.16 -11.26
N HIS A 133 3.68 -3.56 -11.37
CA HIS A 133 4.28 -4.08 -12.60
C HIS A 133 3.49 -5.28 -13.15
N PRO A 134 3.34 -5.45 -14.48
CA PRO A 134 2.58 -6.56 -15.06
C PRO A 134 2.98 -7.96 -14.56
N SER A 135 4.27 -8.21 -14.37
CA SER A 135 4.79 -9.48 -13.84
C SER A 135 4.40 -9.77 -12.37
N ALA A 136 4.02 -8.73 -11.62
CA ALA A 136 3.65 -8.82 -10.21
C ALA A 136 2.15 -8.58 -9.96
N LEU A 137 1.42 -7.98 -10.89
CA LEU A 137 0.05 -7.49 -10.66
C LEU A 137 -0.89 -8.58 -10.15
N THR A 138 -0.92 -9.73 -10.82
CA THR A 138 -1.75 -10.87 -10.42
C THR A 138 -1.40 -11.34 -9.00
N ALA A 139 -0.12 -11.61 -8.73
CA ALA A 139 0.32 -12.12 -7.44
C ALA A 139 0.11 -11.10 -6.31
N GLY A 140 0.32 -9.81 -6.60
CA GLY A 140 0.18 -8.70 -5.66
C GLY A 140 -1.27 -8.36 -5.32
N CYS A 141 -2.21 -8.55 -6.25
CA CYS A 141 -3.63 -8.33 -6.00
C CYS A 141 -4.36 -9.58 -5.47
N ARG A 142 -3.76 -10.77 -5.60
CA ARG A 142 -4.39 -12.03 -5.21
C ARG A 142 -4.84 -12.02 -3.75
N GLY A 143 -6.12 -12.36 -3.55
CA GLY A 143 -6.70 -12.49 -2.22
C GLY A 143 -6.91 -11.18 -1.47
N ALA A 144 -6.68 -10.01 -2.09
CA ALA A 144 -7.03 -8.73 -1.51
C ALA A 144 -8.56 -8.50 -1.50
N ASP A 145 -9.04 -7.80 -0.48
CA ASP A 145 -10.42 -7.28 -0.41
C ASP A 145 -10.48 -5.79 -0.78
N VAL A 146 -9.35 -5.10 -0.65
CA VAL A 146 -9.26 -3.68 -0.98
C VAL A 146 -7.96 -3.47 -1.74
N LEU A 147 -8.05 -2.80 -2.89
CA LEU A 147 -6.89 -2.31 -3.62
C LEU A 147 -6.90 -0.78 -3.60
N ILE A 148 -5.81 -0.18 -3.13
CA ILE A 148 -5.61 1.28 -3.17
C ILE A 148 -4.48 1.59 -4.14
N VAL A 149 -4.78 2.34 -5.19
CA VAL A 149 -3.82 2.68 -6.24
C VAL A 149 -3.44 4.14 -6.13
N ASP A 150 -2.16 4.43 -6.15
CA ASP A 150 -1.67 5.79 -6.32
C ASP A 150 -2.13 6.35 -7.67
N GLY A 151 -2.89 7.45 -7.66
CA GLY A 151 -3.30 8.13 -8.89
C GLY A 151 -2.13 8.54 -9.77
N GLY A 152 -0.95 8.80 -9.19
CA GLY A 152 0.28 9.08 -9.93
C GLY A 152 0.84 7.86 -10.67
N MET A 153 0.57 6.64 -10.20
CA MET A 153 1.03 5.41 -10.86
C MET A 153 0.09 4.93 -11.96
N VAL A 154 -1.19 5.33 -11.94
CA VAL A 154 -2.22 4.87 -12.90
C VAL A 154 -1.78 5.01 -14.37
N PRO A 155 -1.17 6.12 -14.83
CA PRO A 155 -0.71 6.24 -16.22
C PRO A 155 0.37 5.23 -16.63
N HIS A 156 1.06 4.63 -15.67
CA HIS A 156 2.18 3.71 -15.88
C HIS A 156 1.78 2.23 -15.74
N LEU A 157 0.52 1.96 -15.36
CA LEU A 157 -0.01 0.60 -15.30
C LEU A 157 -0.42 0.11 -16.70
N GLN A 158 -0.38 -1.21 -16.90
CA GLN A 158 -0.97 -1.83 -18.10
C GLN A 158 -2.46 -1.49 -18.22
N LYS A 159 -2.97 -1.33 -19.44
CA LYS A 159 -4.32 -0.77 -19.71
C LYS A 159 -5.45 -1.49 -18.98
N ASP A 160 -5.34 -2.80 -18.84
CA ASP A 160 -6.32 -3.71 -18.25
C ASP A 160 -6.03 -4.04 -16.78
N TRP A 161 -5.16 -3.28 -16.10
CA TRP A 161 -4.72 -3.55 -14.73
C TRP A 161 -5.90 -3.77 -13.76
N MET A 162 -6.97 -3.00 -13.91
CA MET A 162 -8.14 -3.08 -13.03
C MET A 162 -8.90 -4.39 -13.22
N ALA A 163 -9.03 -4.85 -14.47
CA ALA A 163 -9.67 -6.13 -14.79
C ALA A 163 -8.83 -7.30 -14.26
N ILE A 164 -7.51 -7.27 -14.46
CA ILE A 164 -6.58 -8.27 -13.93
C ILE A 164 -6.66 -8.33 -12.41
N ALA A 165 -6.52 -7.19 -11.73
CA ALA A 165 -6.62 -7.10 -10.28
C ALA A 165 -7.95 -7.66 -9.77
N SER A 166 -9.07 -7.22 -10.33
CA SER A 166 -10.41 -7.66 -9.93
C SER A 166 -10.62 -9.16 -10.08
N SER A 167 -9.99 -9.79 -11.08
CA SER A 167 -10.14 -11.23 -11.36
C SER A 167 -9.49 -12.14 -10.32
N VAL A 168 -8.56 -11.62 -9.51
CA VAL A 168 -7.80 -12.38 -8.50
C VAL A 168 -8.05 -11.93 -7.06
N MET A 169 -8.70 -10.79 -6.89
CA MET A 169 -9.17 -10.30 -5.60
C MET A 169 -10.30 -11.19 -5.05
N ARG A 170 -10.42 -11.25 -3.72
CA ARG A 170 -11.49 -12.01 -3.06
C ARG A 170 -12.82 -11.27 -3.10
N THR A 171 -12.78 -9.98 -2.77
CA THR A 171 -13.93 -9.07 -2.77
C THR A 171 -13.45 -7.76 -3.39
N PRO A 172 -13.60 -7.50 -4.69
CA PRO A 172 -12.98 -6.34 -5.30
C PRO A 172 -13.64 -5.02 -4.83
N GLU A 173 -12.95 -4.29 -3.95
CA GLU A 173 -13.18 -2.86 -3.71
C GLU A 173 -11.92 -2.09 -4.11
N ILE A 174 -11.99 -1.26 -5.14
CA ILE A 174 -10.82 -0.57 -5.70
C ILE A 174 -10.96 0.94 -5.52
N TYR A 175 -9.91 1.56 -4.99
CA TYR A 175 -9.82 2.99 -4.77
C TYR A 175 -8.59 3.56 -5.48
N VAL A 176 -8.73 4.76 -6.03
CA VAL A 176 -7.60 5.56 -6.52
C VAL A 176 -7.38 6.73 -5.58
N HIS A 177 -6.15 6.87 -5.09
CA HIS A 177 -5.72 8.00 -4.29
C HIS A 177 -5.41 9.20 -5.17
N ASP A 178 -6.09 10.32 -4.93
CA ASP A 178 -5.81 11.60 -5.55
C ASP A 178 -4.75 12.36 -4.73
N ARG A 179 -3.55 12.51 -5.29
CA ARG A 179 -2.44 13.21 -4.65
C ARG A 179 -2.70 14.69 -4.38
N ALA A 180 -3.56 15.35 -5.18
CA ALA A 180 -3.84 16.78 -5.03
C ALA A 180 -4.86 17.05 -3.91
N THR A 181 -5.84 16.17 -3.76
CA THR A 181 -6.92 16.33 -2.78
C THR A 181 -6.77 15.46 -1.53
N TYR A 182 -5.78 14.56 -1.52
CA TYR A 182 -5.55 13.59 -0.46
C TYR A 182 -6.79 12.73 -0.15
N SER A 183 -7.51 12.35 -1.20
CA SER A 183 -8.77 11.61 -1.10
C SER A 183 -8.69 10.25 -1.78
N LEU A 184 -9.48 9.29 -1.30
CA LEU A 184 -9.66 7.99 -1.94
C LEU A 184 -10.98 7.99 -2.70
N ARG A 185 -10.92 7.79 -4.02
CA ARG A 185 -12.10 7.68 -4.88
C ARG A 185 -12.32 6.22 -5.25
N LYS A 186 -13.48 5.67 -4.92
CA LYS A 186 -13.88 4.32 -5.35
C LYS A 186 -14.06 4.28 -6.87
N VAL A 187 -13.52 3.25 -7.51
CA VAL A 187 -13.58 3.04 -8.97
C VAL A 187 -14.11 1.66 -9.36
N SER A 188 -14.14 0.71 -8.42
CA SER A 188 -14.84 -0.58 -8.53
C SER A 188 -15.34 -1.03 -7.18
#